data_AF-A0A202DEW3-F1
#
_entry.id   AF-A0A202DEW3-F1
#
_cell.length_a   1.000
_cell.length_b   1.000
_cell.length_c   1.000
_cell.angle_alpha   90.00
_cell.angle_beta   90.00
_cell.angle_gamma   90.00
#
_symmetry.space_group_name_H-M   'P 1'
#
loop_
_entity.id
_entity.type
_entity.pdbx_description
1 polymer ?
#
loop_
_entity_poly.entity_id
_entity_poly.type
_entity_poly.pdbx_seq_one_letter_code
_entity_poly.pdbx_strand_id
1 'polypeptide(L)'
;MYSIMIMVCCTSIAFSAKPPAQLAEIQKIYKSQLEKINKEYDKTVKEAPLKYNQNLTALEKTLQSKGDLQGIMAVRKERDRFSLSKEVTDELLVTTPKPLKKLQQQYMASEIDADINKTEEINKLTEAYLKRLEKVKKSLTVKGNIDEALLIQAEI
;
A
#
# COMPACT_ATOMS: atom_id res chain seq x y z
N MET A 1 -19.28 63.39 -5.00
CA MET A 1 -19.14 63.54 -3.54
C MET A 1 -19.23 62.15 -2.92
N TYR A 2 -18.13 61.73 -2.28
CA TYR A 2 -17.95 60.73 -1.20
C TYR A 2 -18.59 59.33 -1.37
N SER A 3 -17.74 58.31 -1.53
CA SER A 3 -17.36 57.35 -0.47
C SER A 3 -18.55 56.51 -0.01
N ILE A 4 -18.53 55.19 -0.14
CA ILE A 4 -17.87 54.34 0.86
C ILE A 4 -17.57 52.97 0.24
N MET A 5 -16.27 52.68 0.14
CA MET A 5 -15.68 51.37 -0.07
C MET A 5 -15.77 50.59 1.24
N ILE A 6 -16.74 49.67 1.38
CA ILE A 6 -16.72 48.69 2.48
C ILE A 6 -16.01 47.44 1.97
N MET A 7 -14.68 47.50 2.04
CA MET A 7 -13.80 46.36 2.00
C MET A 7 -13.98 45.60 3.32
N VAL A 8 -14.98 44.70 3.36
CA VAL A 8 -15.06 43.67 4.43
C VAL A 8 -13.92 42.70 4.18
N CYS A 9 -12.77 43.05 4.74
CA CYS A 9 -11.64 42.17 4.89
C CYS A 9 -12.06 41.08 5.89
N CYS A 10 -12.64 39.98 5.41
CA CYS A 10 -12.70 38.74 6.16
C CYS A 10 -11.26 38.26 6.35
N THR A 11 -10.62 38.74 7.41
CA THR A 11 -9.34 38.23 7.88
C THR A 11 -9.55 36.80 8.33
N SER A 12 -9.21 35.87 7.45
CA SER A 12 -8.98 34.47 7.79
C SER A 12 -7.91 34.43 8.88
N ILE A 13 -8.30 34.22 10.14
CA ILE A 13 -7.35 33.76 11.15
C ILE A 13 -7.05 32.32 10.80
N ALA A 14 -6.05 32.13 9.93
CA ALA A 14 -5.35 30.87 9.85
C ALA A 14 -4.60 30.72 11.18
N PHE A 15 -5.22 30.02 12.14
CA PHE A 15 -4.55 29.59 13.36
C PHE A 15 -3.53 28.53 12.95
N SER A 16 -2.38 28.97 12.42
CA SER A 16 -1.21 28.12 12.21
C SER A 16 -0.52 27.93 13.56
N ALA A 17 -1.23 27.36 14.53
CA ALA A 17 -0.60 26.88 15.74
C ALA A 17 0.23 25.65 15.39
N LYS A 18 1.52 25.71 15.70
CA LYS A 18 2.39 24.56 15.67
C LYS A 18 1.73 23.45 16.49
N PRO A 19 1.56 22.23 15.95
CA PRO A 19 0.96 21.14 16.70
C PRO A 19 1.75 20.89 18.00
N PRO A 20 1.08 20.52 19.11
CA PRO A 20 1.77 20.17 20.35
C PRO A 20 2.87 19.16 20.06
N ALA A 21 4.00 19.25 20.77
CA ALA A 21 5.16 18.39 20.50
C ALA A 21 4.80 16.89 20.47
N GLN A 22 3.82 16.49 21.31
CA GLN A 22 3.29 15.13 21.33
C GLN A 22 2.50 14.78 20.07
N LEU A 23 1.66 15.68 19.55
CA LEU A 23 0.92 15.47 18.29
C LEU A 23 1.89 15.33 17.11
N ALA A 24 2.85 16.26 17.01
CA ALA A 24 3.85 16.27 15.95
C ALA A 24 4.66 14.97 15.92
N GLU A 25 5.05 14.45 17.09
CA GLU A 25 5.79 13.19 17.19
C GLU A 25 4.92 11.99 16.79
N ILE A 26 3.66 11.92 17.22
CA ILE A 26 2.74 10.83 16.83
C ILE A 26 2.52 10.86 15.31
N GLN A 27 2.28 12.03 14.71
CA GLN A 27 2.14 12.19 13.27
C GLN A 27 3.41 11.77 12.52
N LYS A 28 4.59 12.14 13.02
CA LYS A 28 5.87 11.75 12.42
C LYS A 28 6.05 10.23 12.42
N ILE A 29 5.74 9.57 13.53
CA ILE A 29 5.83 8.11 13.64
C ILE A 29 4.85 7.44 12.67
N TYR A 30 3.59 7.89 12.64
CA TYR A 30 2.58 7.37 11.72
C TYR A 30 3.02 7.50 10.25
N LYS A 31 3.44 8.70 9.83
CA LYS A 31 3.94 8.95 8.46
C LYS A 31 5.12 8.06 8.12
N SER A 32 6.10 7.93 9.02
CA SER A 32 7.26 7.07 8.79
C SER A 32 6.89 5.59 8.67
N GLN A 33 5.93 5.10 9.46
CA GLN A 33 5.45 3.71 9.36
C GLN A 33 4.63 3.48 8.10
N LEU A 34 3.78 4.42 7.71
CA LEU A 34 3.03 4.38 6.46
C LEU A 34 3.96 4.33 5.24
N GLU A 35 5.01 5.15 5.23
CA GLU A 35 6.04 5.10 4.19
C GLU A 35 6.76 3.74 4.11
N LYS A 36 7.01 3.10 5.25
CA LYS A 36 7.61 1.75 5.28
C LYS A 36 6.67 0.71 4.69
N ILE A 37 5.38 0.74 5.06
CA ILE A 37 4.35 -0.16 4.49
C ILE A 37 4.28 0.02 2.97
N ASN A 38 4.21 1.27 2.49
CA ASN A 38 4.19 1.56 1.06
C ASN A 38 5.44 1.06 0.34
N LYS A 39 6.64 1.29 0.91
CA LYS A 39 7.90 0.79 0.32
C LYS A 39 7.95 -0.73 0.23
N GLU A 40 7.48 -1.45 1.24
CA GLU A 40 7.47 -2.92 1.21
C GLU A 40 6.46 -3.46 0.19
N TYR A 41 5.29 -2.82 0.10
CA TYR A 41 4.31 -3.11 -0.95
C TYR A 41 4.90 -2.89 -2.35
N ASP A 42 5.47 -1.71 -2.62
CA ASP A 42 6.05 -1.38 -3.93
C ASP A 42 7.16 -2.36 -4.31
N LYS A 43 7.97 -2.76 -3.33
CA LYS A 43 8.99 -3.79 -3.50
C LYS A 43 8.38 -5.14 -3.86
N THR A 44 7.33 -5.57 -3.15
CA THR A 44 6.64 -6.83 -3.38
C THR A 44 6.04 -6.89 -4.78
N VAL A 45 5.31 -5.84 -5.18
CA VAL A 45 4.71 -5.70 -6.52
C VAL A 45 5.79 -5.69 -7.60
N LYS A 46 6.90 -4.97 -7.38
CA LYS A 46 8.01 -4.93 -8.34
C LYS A 46 8.72 -6.28 -8.50
N GLU A 47 8.86 -7.03 -7.42
CA GLU A 47 9.55 -8.33 -7.41
C GLU A 47 8.69 -9.48 -7.93
N ALA A 48 7.36 -9.41 -7.80
CA ALA A 48 6.46 -10.50 -8.18
C ALA A 48 6.60 -10.90 -9.67
N PRO A 49 6.60 -9.98 -10.66
CA PRO A 49 6.84 -10.34 -12.06
C PRO A 49 8.21 -10.97 -12.33
N LEU A 50 9.24 -10.56 -11.58
CA LEU A 50 10.59 -11.12 -11.71
C LEU A 50 10.62 -12.57 -11.22
N LYS A 51 10.03 -12.84 -10.05
CA LYS A 51 9.90 -14.19 -9.48
C LYS A 51 9.06 -15.08 -10.39
N TYR A 52 7.97 -14.56 -10.95
CA TYR A 52 7.15 -15.31 -11.90
C TYR A 52 7.94 -15.73 -13.15
N ASN A 53 8.68 -14.81 -13.77
CA ASN A 53 9.55 -15.12 -14.92
C ASN A 53 10.66 -16.13 -14.59
N GLN A 54 11.24 -16.06 -13.39
CA GLN A 54 12.20 -17.05 -12.91
C GLN A 54 11.56 -18.44 -12.79
N ASN A 55 10.35 -18.51 -12.23
CA ASN A 55 9.59 -19.76 -12.11
C ASN A 55 9.20 -20.34 -13.46
N LEU A 56 8.81 -19.51 -14.43
CA LEU A 56 8.57 -19.94 -15.82
C LEU A 56 9.83 -20.54 -16.44
N THR A 57 10.98 -19.90 -16.25
CA THR A 57 12.27 -20.40 -16.74
C THR A 57 12.65 -21.74 -16.09
N ALA A 58 12.40 -21.90 -14.79
CA ALA A 58 12.63 -23.16 -14.09
C ALA A 58 11.68 -24.28 -14.56
N LEU A 59 10.41 -23.93 -14.84
CA LEU A 59 9.44 -24.86 -15.39
C LEU A 59 9.83 -25.31 -16.80
N GLU A 60 10.28 -24.41 -17.67
CA GLU A 60 10.77 -24.75 -19.01
C GLU A 60 11.91 -25.78 -18.94
N LYS A 61 12.90 -25.56 -18.07
CA LYS A 61 14.00 -26.52 -17.84
C LYS A 61 13.49 -27.88 -17.37
N THR A 62 12.51 -27.89 -16.47
CA THR A 62 11.88 -29.13 -15.96
C THR A 62 11.13 -29.89 -17.05
N LEU A 63 10.48 -29.19 -17.97
CA LEU A 63 9.76 -29.80 -19.09
C LEU A 63 10.75 -30.30 -20.16
N GLN A 64 11.84 -29.56 -20.39
CA GLN A 64 12.94 -29.97 -21.25
C GLN A 64 13.57 -31.29 -20.78
N SER A 65 13.87 -31.43 -19.48
CA SER A 65 14.43 -32.69 -18.94
C SER A 65 13.47 -33.88 -19.05
N LYS A 66 12.18 -33.62 -19.27
CA LYS A 66 11.13 -34.64 -19.47
C LYS A 66 10.82 -34.91 -20.94
N GLY A 67 11.42 -34.18 -21.87
CA GLY A 67 11.10 -34.27 -23.30
C GLY A 67 9.71 -33.75 -23.67
N ASP A 68 9.07 -32.93 -22.82
CA ASP A 68 7.72 -32.41 -23.05
C ASP A 68 7.75 -31.16 -23.94
N LEU A 69 7.83 -31.36 -25.27
CA LEU A 69 7.89 -30.28 -26.23
C LEU A 69 6.65 -29.36 -26.18
N GLN A 70 5.45 -29.94 -26.02
CA GLN A 70 4.20 -29.16 -25.96
C GLN A 70 4.17 -28.26 -24.73
N GLY A 71 4.59 -28.78 -23.57
CA GLY A 71 4.75 -27.99 -22.36
C GLY A 71 5.76 -26.86 -22.51
N ILE A 72 6.92 -27.12 -23.14
CA ILE A 72 7.94 -26.10 -23.40
C ILE A 72 7.37 -24.96 -24.27
N MET A 73 6.66 -25.30 -25.35
CA MET A 73 6.04 -24.30 -26.23
C MET A 73 5.01 -23.45 -25.48
N ALA A 74 4.19 -24.06 -24.62
CA ALA A 74 3.22 -23.34 -23.80
C ALA A 74 3.90 -22.35 -22.84
N VAL A 75 4.98 -22.76 -22.15
CA VAL A 75 5.73 -21.89 -21.25
C VAL A 75 6.39 -20.73 -22.00
N ARG A 76 6.98 -20.98 -23.17
CA ARG A 76 7.58 -19.91 -24.00
C ARG A 76 6.54 -18.89 -24.44
N LYS A 77 5.40 -19.36 -24.96
CA LYS A 77 4.27 -18.49 -25.33
C LYS A 77 3.84 -17.61 -24.14
N GLU A 78 3.79 -18.18 -22.94
CA GLU A 78 3.45 -17.42 -21.74
C GLU A 78 4.52 -16.40 -21.38
N ARG A 79 5.81 -16.75 -21.44
CA ARG A 79 6.91 -15.80 -21.21
C ARG A 79 6.86 -14.63 -22.17
N ASP A 80 6.60 -14.90 -23.45
CA ASP A 80 6.49 -13.86 -24.48
C ASP A 80 5.28 -12.95 -24.19
N ARG A 81 4.10 -13.52 -23.92
CA ARG A 81 2.89 -12.77 -23.55
C ARG A 81 3.08 -11.92 -22.29
N PHE A 82 3.63 -12.53 -21.23
CA PHE A 82 3.87 -11.87 -19.95
C PHE A 82 4.99 -10.82 -20.04
N SER A 83 5.91 -10.95 -20.99
CA SER A 83 6.93 -9.92 -21.23
C SER A 83 6.31 -8.58 -21.66
N LEU A 84 5.20 -8.64 -22.39
CA LEU A 84 4.51 -7.48 -22.95
C LEU A 84 3.54 -6.83 -21.96
N SER A 85 2.73 -7.64 -21.26
CA SER A 85 1.64 -7.14 -20.41
C SER A 85 1.98 -7.09 -18.93
N LYS A 86 2.82 -8.02 -18.42
CA LYS A 86 3.02 -8.25 -16.98
C LYS A 86 1.75 -8.59 -16.20
N GLU A 87 0.68 -8.98 -16.88
CA GLU A 87 -0.60 -9.29 -16.27
C GLU A 87 -0.91 -10.78 -16.39
N VAL A 88 -1.65 -11.33 -15.44
CA VAL A 88 -2.27 -12.66 -15.53
C VAL A 88 -3.70 -12.52 -15.04
N THR A 89 -4.67 -12.84 -15.88
CA THR A 89 -6.09 -12.80 -15.53
C THR A 89 -6.69 -14.18 -15.71
N ASP A 90 -7.91 -14.39 -15.18
CA ASP A 90 -8.60 -15.67 -15.28
C ASP A 90 -8.81 -16.13 -16.73
N GLU A 91 -9.02 -15.18 -17.66
CA GLU A 91 -9.18 -15.45 -19.10
C GLU A 91 -7.89 -15.94 -19.77
N LEU A 92 -6.73 -15.65 -19.17
CA LEU A 92 -5.41 -15.99 -19.68
C LEU A 92 -4.87 -17.30 -19.07
N LEU A 93 -5.62 -17.93 -18.16
CA LEU A 93 -5.23 -19.19 -17.55
C LEU A 93 -5.21 -20.31 -18.58
N VAL A 94 -4.04 -20.94 -18.74
CA VAL A 94 -3.92 -22.13 -19.57
C VAL A 94 -4.51 -23.34 -18.83
N THR A 95 -5.05 -24.29 -19.58
CA THR A 95 -5.50 -25.58 -19.02
C THR A 95 -4.37 -26.61 -18.98
N THR A 96 -3.43 -26.53 -19.93
CA THR A 96 -2.28 -27.43 -20.07
C THR A 96 -1.04 -26.62 -20.46
N PRO A 97 0.14 -26.92 -19.86
CA PRO A 97 0.37 -27.95 -18.84
C PRO A 97 -0.09 -27.48 -17.44
N LYS A 98 -0.61 -28.40 -16.61
CA LYS A 98 -1.09 -28.09 -15.24
C LYS A 98 -0.08 -27.31 -14.38
N PRO A 99 1.24 -27.59 -14.42
CA PRO A 99 2.22 -26.79 -13.70
C PRO A 99 2.24 -25.31 -14.12
N LEU A 100 2.01 -25.00 -15.40
CA LEU A 100 1.96 -23.61 -15.87
C LEU A 100 0.73 -22.89 -15.31
N LYS A 101 -0.44 -23.53 -15.36
CA LYS A 101 -1.66 -23.01 -14.72
C LYS A 101 -1.44 -22.70 -13.24
N LYS A 102 -0.77 -23.61 -12.52
CA LYS A 102 -0.47 -23.42 -11.09
C LYS A 102 0.41 -22.18 -10.88
N LEU A 103 1.44 -21.97 -11.71
CA LEU A 103 2.28 -20.77 -11.61
C LEU A 103 1.46 -19.49 -11.88
N GLN A 104 0.58 -19.49 -12.89
CA GLN A 104 -0.29 -18.36 -13.19
C GLN A 104 -1.19 -18.02 -12.00
N GLN A 105 -1.84 -19.02 -11.39
CA GLN A 105 -2.67 -18.83 -10.21
C GLN A 105 -1.88 -18.33 -9.00
N GLN A 106 -0.64 -18.81 -8.80
CA GLN A 106 0.23 -18.33 -7.73
C GLN A 106 0.64 -16.87 -7.93
N TYR A 107 0.86 -16.44 -9.16
CA TYR A 107 1.15 -15.03 -9.46
C TYR A 107 -0.07 -14.15 -9.13
N MET A 108 -1.26 -14.52 -9.61
CA MET A 108 -2.50 -13.79 -9.32
C MET A 108 -2.77 -13.70 -7.82
N ALA A 109 -2.61 -14.82 -7.10
CA ALA A 109 -2.74 -14.83 -5.65
C ALA A 109 -1.74 -13.89 -4.97
N SER A 110 -0.50 -13.82 -5.47
CA SER A 110 0.51 -12.93 -4.87
C SER A 110 0.21 -11.45 -5.02
N GLU A 111 -0.48 -11.04 -6.09
CA GLU A 111 -0.94 -9.64 -6.25
C GLU A 111 -2.06 -9.32 -5.26
N ILE A 112 -3.06 -10.21 -5.17
CA ILE A 112 -4.17 -10.09 -4.23
C ILE A 112 -3.66 -10.06 -2.78
N ASP A 113 -2.75 -10.97 -2.43
CA ASP A 113 -2.16 -11.05 -1.10
C ASP A 113 -1.37 -9.78 -0.76
N ALA A 114 -0.66 -9.18 -1.73
CA ALA A 114 0.06 -7.92 -1.50
C ALA A 114 -0.90 -6.77 -1.15
N ASP A 115 -2.04 -6.67 -1.85
CA ASP A 115 -3.07 -5.66 -1.59
C ASP A 115 -3.75 -5.87 -0.24
N ILE A 116 -4.10 -7.11 0.09
CA ILE A 116 -4.69 -7.47 1.38
C ILE A 116 -3.71 -7.12 2.51
N ASN A 117 -2.46 -7.57 2.41
CA ASN A 117 -1.44 -7.33 3.44
C ASN A 117 -1.19 -5.83 3.65
N LYS A 118 -1.10 -5.03 2.58
CA LYS A 118 -0.96 -3.57 2.70
C LYS A 118 -2.15 -2.96 3.44
N THR A 119 -3.36 -3.36 3.07
CA THR A 119 -4.59 -2.84 3.67
C THR A 119 -4.68 -3.18 5.15
N GLU A 120 -4.39 -4.43 5.52
CA GLU A 120 -4.38 -4.88 6.91
C GLU A 120 -3.35 -4.11 7.75
N GLU A 121 -2.13 -3.92 7.24
CA GLU A 121 -1.09 -3.18 7.96
C GLU A 121 -1.43 -1.69 8.12
N ILE A 122 -2.05 -1.06 7.12
CA ILE A 122 -2.54 0.33 7.23
C ILE A 122 -3.66 0.43 8.26
N ASN A 123 -4.59 -0.52 8.29
CA ASN A 123 -5.67 -0.55 9.28
C ASN A 123 -5.12 -0.70 10.70
N LYS A 124 -4.22 -1.66 10.93
CA LYS A 124 -3.54 -1.84 12.23
C LYS A 124 -2.78 -0.58 12.65
N LEU A 125 -2.08 0.06 11.72
CA LEU A 125 -1.35 1.30 11.96
C LEU A 125 -2.31 2.44 12.36
N THR A 126 -3.44 2.56 11.68
CA THR A 126 -4.46 3.59 11.93
C THR A 126 -5.13 3.38 13.29
N GLU A 127 -5.49 2.14 13.64
CA GLU A 127 -6.01 1.82 14.98
C GLU A 127 -5.02 2.17 16.09
N ALA A 128 -3.73 1.84 15.90
CA ALA A 128 -2.68 2.17 16.85
C ALA A 128 -2.48 3.69 16.99
N TYR A 129 -2.59 4.43 15.88
CA TYR A 129 -2.51 5.88 15.84
C TYR A 129 -3.64 6.53 16.64
N LEU A 130 -4.90 6.16 16.36
CA LEU A 130 -6.08 6.67 17.06
C LEU A 130 -6.03 6.35 18.56
N LYS A 131 -5.66 5.12 18.92
CA LYS A 131 -5.51 4.72 20.33
C LYS A 131 -4.46 5.56 21.06
N ARG A 132 -3.37 5.93 20.38
CA ARG A 132 -2.32 6.77 20.96
C ARG A 132 -2.77 8.22 21.11
N LEU A 133 -3.48 8.78 20.13
CA LEU A 133 -4.09 10.11 20.23
C LEU A 133 -5.07 10.17 21.40
N GLU A 134 -5.98 9.20 21.52
CA GLU A 134 -6.93 9.11 22.64
C GLU A 134 -6.24 9.07 24.00
N LYS A 135 -5.15 8.28 24.12
CA LYS A 135 -4.35 8.22 25.36
C LYS A 135 -3.72 9.57 25.70
N VAL A 136 -3.19 10.29 24.70
CA VAL A 136 -2.58 11.61 24.90
C VAL A 136 -3.63 12.65 25.25
N LYS A 137 -4.75 12.70 24.52
CA LYS A 137 -5.91 13.56 24.82
C LYS A 137 -6.32 13.41 26.28
N LYS A 138 -6.58 12.17 26.72
CA LYS A 138 -6.94 11.87 28.12
C LYS A 138 -5.89 12.37 29.11
N SER A 139 -4.61 12.15 28.82
CA SER A 139 -3.53 12.59 29.72
C SER A 139 -3.44 14.12 29.81
N LEU A 140 -3.64 14.84 28.71
CA LEU A 140 -3.63 16.31 28.68
C LEU A 140 -4.83 16.88 29.43
N THR A 141 -6.02 16.30 29.25
CA THR A 141 -7.23 16.69 30.00
C THR A 141 -7.04 16.52 31.51
N VAL A 142 -6.50 15.39 31.97
CA VAL A 142 -6.23 15.16 33.41
C VAL A 142 -5.22 16.17 33.97
N LYS A 143 -4.27 16.62 33.16
CA LYS A 143 -3.25 17.62 33.56
C LYS A 143 -3.76 19.06 33.48
N GLY A 144 -4.99 19.30 33.00
CA GLY A 144 -5.55 20.63 32.79
C GLY A 144 -5.06 21.34 31.52
N ASN A 145 -4.31 20.65 30.64
CA ASN A 145 -3.82 21.20 29.38
C ASN A 145 -4.91 21.12 28.30
N ILE A 146 -6.00 21.87 28.47
CA ILE A 146 -7.21 21.74 27.66
C ILE A 146 -6.97 22.17 26.20
N ASP A 147 -6.23 23.26 25.96
CA ASP A 147 -5.97 23.75 24.59
C ASP A 147 -5.21 22.71 23.75
N GLU A 148 -4.19 22.06 24.33
CA GLU A 148 -3.48 20.96 23.65
C GLU A 148 -4.38 19.74 23.45
N ALA A 149 -5.24 19.41 24.42
CA ALA A 149 -6.19 18.30 24.29
C ALA A 149 -7.20 18.53 23.16
N LEU A 150 -7.65 19.78 22.95
CA LEU A 150 -8.53 20.15 21.84
C LEU A 150 -7.83 20.01 20.48
N LEU A 151 -6.54 20.32 20.39
CA LEU A 151 -5.76 20.08 19.17
C LEU A 151 -5.63 18.59 18.84
N ILE A 152 -5.49 17.72 19.86
CA ILE A 152 -5.52 16.26 19.64
C ILE A 152 -6.92 15.79 19.24
N GLN A 153 -7.97 16.35 19.83
CA GLN A 153 -9.37 16.01 19.50
C GLN A 153 -9.73 16.37 18.06
N ALA A 154 -9.14 17.43 17.50
CA ALA A 154 -9.37 17.83 16.11
C ALA A 154 -8.72 16.88 15.08
N GLU A 155 -7.75 16.05 15.50
CA GLU A 155 -7.06 15.07 14.64
C GLU A 155 -7.78 13.71 14.59
N ILE A 156 -8.58 13.39 15.62
CA ILE A 156 -9.35 12.14 15.73
C ILE A 156 -10.62 12.23 14.88
#